data_AF-A0ABD5LWE1-F1
#
_entry.id   AF-A0ABD5LWE1-F1
#
_cell.length_a   1.000
_cell.length_b   1.000
_cell.length_c   1.000
_cell.angle_alpha   90.00
_cell.angle_beta   90.00
_cell.angle_gamma   90.00
#
_symmetry.space_group_name_H-M   'P 1'
#
loop_
_entity.id
_entity.type
_entity.pdbx_description
1 polymer ?
#
loop_
_entity_poly.entity_id
_entity_poly.type
_entity_poly.pdbx_seq_one_letter_code
_entity_poly.pdbx_strand_id
1 'polypeptide(L)'
;MLESRLSPVDKLTWMMIRLHAQQNEGAVFPTYDDLQLQLATPHSDKASRETVSRALLMLRLTGWLSLCHRVRDKRGRIRGNIYMLHDEPVNAFDAETLDPRWMDVLEKVVITKIRVCGAWPALR
;
A
#
# COMPACT_ATOMS: atom_id res chain seq x y z
N MET A 1 0.97 -12.38 14.80
CA MET A 1 2.22 -12.25 14.01
C MET A 1 1.82 -11.90 12.60
N LEU A 2 2.29 -10.77 12.04
CA LEU A 2 1.91 -10.33 10.68
C LEU A 2 2.20 -11.41 9.63
N GLU A 3 1.29 -11.53 8.67
CA GLU A 3 1.27 -12.45 7.52
C GLU A 3 2.68 -12.76 6.94
N SER A 4 2.93 -14.01 6.56
CA SER A 4 4.24 -14.49 6.05
C SER A 4 4.62 -13.87 4.70
N ARG A 5 3.62 -13.44 3.92
CA ARG A 5 3.76 -12.82 2.59
C ARG A 5 4.25 -11.37 2.64
N LEU A 6 4.27 -10.73 3.81
CA LEU A 6 4.78 -9.36 3.99
C LEU A 6 6.29 -9.38 4.24
N SER A 7 7.04 -8.56 3.49
CA SER A 7 8.46 -8.34 3.73
C SER A 7 8.68 -7.55 5.04
N PRO A 8 9.90 -7.55 5.62
CA PRO A 8 10.19 -6.76 6.82
C PRO A 8 9.86 -5.27 6.66
N VAL A 9 10.09 -4.71 5.47
CA VAL A 9 9.76 -3.31 5.15
C VAL A 9 8.25 -3.07 5.15
N ASP A 10 7.46 -4.01 4.63
CA ASP A 10 5.99 -3.87 4.60
C ASP A 10 5.42 -3.93 6.03
N LYS A 11 5.95 -4.83 6.85
CA LYS A 11 5.60 -4.94 8.28
C LYS A 11 5.95 -3.67 9.05
N LEU A 12 7.16 -3.14 8.85
CA LEU A 12 7.59 -1.89 9.46
C LEU A 12 6.69 -0.72 9.01
N THR A 13 6.35 -0.64 7.72
CA THR A 13 5.44 0.39 7.19
C THR A 13 4.09 0.34 7.89
N TRP A 14 3.48 -0.84 8.04
CA TRP A 14 2.22 -1.01 8.76
C TRP A 14 2.34 -0.55 10.23
N MET A 15 3.41 -0.93 10.92
CA MET A 15 3.66 -0.51 12.31
C MET A 15 3.75 1.01 12.44
N MET A 16 4.44 1.67 11.51
CA MET A 16 4.60 3.12 11.52
C MET A 16 3.29 3.85 11.23
N ILE A 17 2.48 3.37 10.28
CA ILE A 17 1.14 3.91 10.03
C ILE A 17 0.27 3.75 11.28
N ARG A 18 0.33 2.59 11.94
CA ARG A 18 -0.42 2.34 13.18
C ARG A 18 0.00 3.26 14.31
N LEU A 19 1.31 3.44 14.53
CA LEU A 19 1.84 4.35 15.53
C LEU A 19 1.37 5.79 15.27
N HIS A 20 1.43 6.23 14.01
CA HIS A 20 0.98 7.56 13.64
C HIS A 20 -0.52 7.74 13.84
N ALA A 21 -1.33 6.74 13.49
CA ALA A 21 -2.77 6.75 13.75
C ALA A 21 -3.05 6.86 15.26
N GLN A 22 -2.34 6.11 16.11
CA GLN A 22 -2.48 6.21 17.57
C GLN A 22 -2.14 7.61 18.10
N GLN A 23 -1.15 8.27 17.52
CA GLN A 23 -0.74 9.63 17.92
C GLN A 23 -1.67 10.73 17.41
N ASN A 24 -2.51 10.43 16.40
CA ASN A 24 -3.34 11.42 15.70
C ASN A 24 -4.83 10.99 15.64
N GLU A 25 -5.31 10.27 16.66
CA GLU A 25 -6.72 9.85 16.79
C GLU A 25 -7.29 9.11 15.56
N GLY A 26 -6.43 8.41 14.82
CA GLY A 26 -6.78 7.68 13.60
C GLY A 26 -7.10 8.56 12.38
N ALA A 27 -7.03 9.89 12.51
CA ALA A 27 -7.49 10.82 11.48
C ALA A 27 -6.40 11.18 10.45
N VAL A 28 -5.12 11.06 10.82
CA VAL A 28 -3.99 11.51 9.99
C VAL A 28 -3.18 10.32 9.50
N PHE A 29 -3.07 10.21 8.18
CA PHE A 29 -2.16 9.28 7.53
C PHE A 29 -0.75 9.91 7.44
N PRO A 30 0.33 9.16 7.72
CA PRO A 30 1.70 9.69 7.60
C PRO A 30 1.97 10.24 6.20
N THR A 31 2.76 11.31 6.10
CA THR A 31 3.19 11.78 4.78
C THR A 31 4.19 10.80 4.16
N TYR A 32 4.36 10.89 2.83
CA TYR A 32 5.40 10.11 2.16
C TYR A 32 6.78 10.42 2.72
N ASP A 33 7.06 11.68 3.07
CA ASP A 33 8.37 12.08 3.58
C ASP A 33 8.59 11.50 4.99
N ASP A 34 7.55 11.43 5.84
CA ASP A 34 7.60 10.75 7.14
C ASP A 34 7.93 9.26 6.97
N LEU A 35 7.21 8.56 6.09
CA LEU A 35 7.46 7.15 5.83
C LEU A 35 8.84 6.91 5.23
N GLN A 36 9.32 7.82 4.37
CA GLN A 36 10.67 7.72 3.82
C GLN A 36 11.73 7.80 4.92
N LEU A 37 11.59 8.71 5.89
CA LEU A 37 12.52 8.82 7.01
C LEU A 37 12.43 7.59 7.94
N GLN A 38 11.22 7.12 8.22
CA GLN A 38 10.99 6.00 9.15
C GLN A 38 11.43 4.64 8.59
N LEU A 39 11.47 4.51 7.26
CA LEU A 39 11.92 3.29 6.56
C LEU A 39 13.38 3.37 6.10
N ALA A 40 14.14 4.36 6.58
CA ALA A 40 15.55 4.50 6.30
C ALA A 40 16.35 3.23 6.64
N THR A 41 17.40 2.97 5.85
CA THR A 41 18.34 1.86 6.10
C THR A 41 19.64 2.41 6.68
N PRO A 42 20.51 1.60 7.30
CA PRO A 42 21.74 2.09 7.92
C PRO A 42 22.69 2.88 6.99
N HIS A 43 22.52 2.74 5.67
CA HIS A 43 23.35 3.38 4.65
C HIS A 43 22.63 4.50 3.88
N SER A 44 21.43 4.92 4.32
CA SER A 44 20.66 5.96 3.65
C SER A 44 19.80 6.74 4.65
N ASP A 45 19.84 8.06 4.60
CA ASP A 45 19.05 8.94 5.47
C ASP A 45 17.53 8.78 5.26
N LYS A 46 17.10 8.23 4.12
CA LYS A 46 15.69 7.97 3.80
C LYS A 46 15.51 6.81 2.82
N ALA A 47 14.38 6.11 2.91
CA ALA A 47 13.92 5.19 1.88
C ALA A 47 13.51 5.93 0.60
N SER A 48 13.47 5.22 -0.53
CA SER A 48 12.97 5.78 -1.78
C SER A 48 11.44 5.87 -1.77
N ARG A 49 10.86 6.74 -2.61
CA ARG A 49 9.41 6.80 -2.83
C ARG A 49 8.84 5.52 -3.41
N GLU A 50 9.65 4.80 -4.18
CA GLU A 50 9.29 3.50 -4.73
C GLU A 50 9.16 2.46 -3.62
N THR A 51 10.08 2.44 -2.65
CA THR A 51 9.99 1.56 -1.48
C THR A 51 8.71 1.81 -0.68
N VAL A 52 8.38 3.07 -0.38
CA VAL A 52 7.12 3.42 0.31
C VAL A 52 5.91 2.99 -0.52
N SER A 53 5.91 3.30 -1.82
CA SER A 53 4.80 2.96 -2.71
C SER A 53 4.60 1.44 -2.83
N ARG A 54 5.69 0.66 -2.89
CA ARG A 54 5.66 -0.80 -2.90
C ARG A 54 5.11 -1.36 -1.59
N ALA A 55 5.51 -0.81 -0.46
CA ALA A 55 5.01 -1.26 0.84
C ALA A 55 3.51 -1.00 0.99
N LEU A 56 3.04 0.20 0.66
CA LEU A 56 1.61 0.53 0.66
C LEU A 56 0.81 -0.35 -0.31
N LEU A 57 1.37 -0.65 -1.47
CA LEU A 57 0.78 -1.56 -2.44
C LEU A 57 0.66 -2.99 -1.88
N MET A 58 1.72 -3.52 -1.26
CA MET A 58 1.69 -4.85 -0.66
C MET A 58 0.67 -4.95 0.47
N LEU A 59 0.57 -3.93 1.32
CA LEU A 59 -0.46 -3.88 2.37
C LEU A 59 -1.88 -3.88 1.78
N ARG A 60 -2.10 -3.18 0.65
CA ARG A 60 -3.39 -3.22 -0.06
C ARG A 60 -3.70 -4.59 -0.67
N LEU A 61 -2.73 -5.21 -1.32
CA LEU A 61 -2.90 -6.52 -1.96
C LEU A 61 -3.14 -7.64 -0.95
N THR A 62 -2.59 -7.51 0.26
CA THR A 62 -2.70 -8.50 1.33
C THR A 62 -3.81 -8.19 2.33
N GLY A 63 -4.62 -7.16 2.11
CA GLY A 63 -5.79 -6.84 2.92
C GLY A 63 -5.50 -6.11 4.24
N TRP A 64 -4.28 -5.63 4.47
CA TRP A 64 -3.93 -4.89 5.70
C TRP A 64 -4.22 -3.38 5.60
N LEU A 65 -4.48 -2.89 4.40
CA LEU A 65 -4.77 -1.48 4.12
C LEU A 65 -5.79 -1.37 2.98
N SER A 66 -6.79 -0.50 3.08
CA SER A 66 -7.71 -0.19 1.98
C SER A 66 -7.58 1.26 1.57
N LEU A 67 -7.53 1.55 0.26
CA LEU A 67 -7.63 2.92 -0.26
C LEU A 67 -9.11 3.26 -0.49
N CYS A 68 -9.78 3.72 0.56
CA CYS A 68 -11.22 3.95 0.55
C CYS A 68 -11.65 5.09 -0.37
N HIS A 69 -10.84 6.14 -0.44
CA HIS A 69 -11.21 7.30 -1.25
C HIS A 69 -9.99 8.06 -1.76
N ARG A 70 -10.14 8.69 -2.94
CA ARG A 70 -9.19 9.69 -3.44
C ARG A 70 -9.91 11.02 -3.52
N VAL A 71 -9.60 11.90 -2.57
CA VAL A 71 -10.16 13.25 -2.51
C VAL A 71 -9.65 14.01 -3.73
N ARG A 72 -10.57 14.55 -4.53
CA ARG A 72 -10.25 15.37 -5.69
C ARG A 72 -10.72 16.81 -5.50
N ASP A 73 -9.99 17.75 -6.08
CA ASP A 73 -10.42 19.15 -6.16
C ASP A 73 -11.51 19.33 -7.24
N LYS A 74 -12.06 20.55 -7.33
CA LYS A 74 -13.06 20.93 -8.34
C LYS A 74 -12.56 20.81 -9.80
N ARG A 75 -11.24 20.69 -10.00
CA ARG A 75 -10.59 20.53 -11.31
C ARG A 75 -10.22 19.06 -11.59
N GLY A 76 -10.64 18.13 -10.73
CA GLY A 76 -10.40 16.69 -10.87
C GLY A 76 -9.01 16.22 -10.41
N ARG A 77 -8.16 17.10 -9.85
CA ARG A 77 -6.82 16.72 -9.37
C ARG A 77 -6.92 16.04 -8.02
N ILE A 78 -6.12 15.01 -7.79
CA ILE A 78 -6.08 14.32 -6.49
C ILE A 78 -5.41 15.25 -5.46
N ARG A 79 -6.14 15.58 -4.38
CA ARG A 79 -5.62 16.32 -3.22
C ARG A 79 -5.10 15.42 -2.12
N GLY A 80 -5.63 14.20 -2.02
CA GLY A 80 -5.25 13.27 -0.96
C GLY A 80 -5.93 11.92 -1.08
N ASN A 81 -5.45 10.99 -0.28
CA ASN A 81 -5.96 9.63 -0.20
C ASN A 81 -6.50 9.40 1.22
N ILE A 82 -7.64 8.72 1.33
CA ILE A 82 -8.20 8.24 2.58
C ILE A 82 -7.93 6.75 2.64
N TYR A 83 -7.20 6.32 3.67
CA TYR A 83 -6.87 4.93 3.90
C TYR A 83 -7.58 4.41 5.14
N MET A 84 -7.96 3.13 5.11
CA MET A 84 -8.38 2.39 6.29
C MET A 84 -7.31 1.35 6.61
N LEU A 85 -6.80 1.40 7.83
CA LEU A 85 -5.84 0.43 8.36
C LEU A 85 -6.59 -0.68 9.08
N HIS A 86 -6.22 -1.93 8.81
CA HIS A 86 -6.87 -3.09 9.43
C HIS A 86 -5.96 -3.76 10.45
N ASP A 87 -6.55 -4.25 11.53
CA ASP A 87 -5.86 -5.08 12.55
C ASP A 87 -5.70 -6.55 12.11
N GLU A 88 -6.49 -6.99 11.13
CA GLU A 88 -6.43 -8.31 10.49
C GLU A 88 -6.60 -8.15 8.97
N PRO A 89 -6.07 -9.07 8.14
CA PRO A 89 -6.20 -8.95 6.69
C PRO A 89 -7.66 -9.15 6.29
N VAL A 90 -8.23 -8.17 5.59
CA VAL A 90 -9.57 -8.30 5.02
C VAL A 90 -9.58 -9.34 3.91
N ASN A 91 -10.71 -10.07 3.78
CA ASN A 91 -10.90 -11.00 2.68
C ASN A 91 -11.07 -10.25 1.34
N ALA A 92 -11.04 -10.97 0.22
CA ALA A 92 -11.11 -10.37 -1.11
C ALA A 92 -12.42 -9.60 -1.37
N PHE A 93 -13.54 -10.07 -0.84
CA PHE A 93 -14.85 -9.43 -1.01
C PHE A 93 -14.89 -8.07 -0.28
N ASP A 94 -14.41 -8.04 0.96
CA ASP A 94 -14.32 -6.82 1.74
C ASP A 94 -13.27 -5.86 1.16
N ALA A 95 -12.15 -6.37 0.64
CA ALA A 95 -11.14 -5.57 -0.03
C ALA A 95 -11.71 -4.83 -1.25
N GLU A 96 -12.48 -5.52 -2.09
CA GLU A 96 -13.15 -4.92 -3.25
C GLU A 96 -14.22 -3.89 -2.83
N THR A 97 -14.97 -4.19 -1.77
CA THR A 97 -16.00 -3.29 -1.23
C THR A 97 -15.40 -2.00 -0.65
N LEU A 98 -14.31 -2.12 0.10
CA LEU A 98 -13.67 -1.01 0.80
C LEU A 98 -12.71 -0.20 -0.08
N ASP A 99 -12.15 -0.80 -1.12
CA ASP A 99 -11.20 -0.17 -2.05
C ASP A 99 -11.71 -0.36 -3.49
N PRO A 100 -12.47 0.61 -4.04
CA PRO A 100 -13.11 0.50 -5.36
C PRO A 100 -12.16 0.29 -6.53
N ARG A 101 -10.83 0.41 -6.31
CA ARG A 101 -9.80 0.19 -7.33
C ARG A 101 -8.86 -0.94 -6.96
N TRP A 102 -9.27 -1.82 -6.05
CA TRP A 102 -8.45 -2.96 -5.62
C TRP A 102 -8.22 -3.94 -6.78
N MET A 103 -9.26 -4.26 -7.54
CA MET A 103 -9.16 -5.14 -8.73
C MET A 103 -8.23 -4.55 -9.81
N ASP A 104 -8.36 -3.25 -10.12
CA ASP A 104 -7.43 -2.55 -11.04
C ASP A 104 -5.96 -2.69 -10.63
N VAL A 105 -5.71 -2.75 -9.32
CA VAL A 105 -4.36 -2.84 -8.75
C VAL A 105 -3.83 -4.26 -8.85
N LEU A 106 -4.66 -5.26 -8.55
CA LEU A 106 -4.34 -6.67 -8.76
C LEU A 106 -3.98 -6.95 -10.22
N GLU A 107 -4.83 -6.49 -11.15
CA GLU A 107 -4.62 -6.68 -12.58
C GLU A 107 -3.26 -6.10 -13.01
N LYS A 108 -2.95 -4.88 -12.59
CA LYS A 108 -1.67 -4.23 -12.90
C LYS A 108 -0.47 -5.01 -12.37
N VAL A 109 -0.52 -5.47 -11.13
CA VAL A 109 0.60 -6.20 -10.52
C VAL A 109 0.83 -7.54 -11.23
N VAL A 110 -0.25 -8.26 -11.56
CA VAL A 110 -0.18 -9.53 -12.30
C VAL A 110 0.41 -9.30 -13.68
N ILE A 111 -0.07 -8.31 -14.43
CA ILE A 111 0.43 -7.97 -15.77
C ILE A 111 1.91 -7.56 -15.72
N THR A 112 2.32 -6.72 -14.76
CA THR A 112 3.72 -6.32 -14.62
C THR A 112 4.61 -7.52 -14.31
N LYS A 113 4.17 -8.45 -13.45
CA LYS A 113 4.94 -9.66 -13.14
C LYS A 113 5.07 -10.59 -14.35
N ILE A 114 4.00 -10.76 -15.13
CA ILE A 114 4.03 -11.55 -16.39
C ILE A 114 5.00 -10.92 -17.40
N ARG A 115 4.96 -9.58 -17.57
CA ARG A 115 5.86 -8.88 -18.51
C ARG A 115 7.33 -8.96 -18.09
N VAL A 116 7.63 -8.88 -16.79
CA VAL A 116 9.00 -8.97 -16.27
C VAL A 116 9.52 -10.41 -16.28
N CYS A 117 8.66 -11.41 -16.06
CA CYS A 117 9.05 -12.82 -16.03
C CYS A 117 9.12 -13.49 -17.43
N GLY A 118 8.81 -12.79 -18.52
CA GLY A 118 9.09 -13.26 -19.89
C GLY A 118 8.50 -14.64 -20.24
N ALA A 119 7.38 -15.04 -19.64
CA ALA A 119 6.82 -16.37 -19.82
C ALA A 119 5.35 -16.33 -20.24
N TRP A 120 5.14 -16.16 -21.54
CA TRP A 120 4.09 -16.93 -22.22
C TRP A 120 4.61 -17.24 -23.63
N PRO A 121 5.09 -18.47 -23.91
CA PRO A 121 5.09 -18.96 -25.27
C PRO A 121 3.62 -19.07 -25.67
N ALA A 122 3.28 -18.42 -26.78
CA ALA A 122 1.98 -18.55 -27.42
C ALA A 122 1.58 -20.02 -27.52
N LEU A 123 0.42 -20.38 -26.98
CA LEU A 123 -0.31 -21.56 -27.42
C LEU A 123 -0.77 -21.28 -28.85
N ARG A 124 0.03 -21.77 -29.82
CA ARG A 124 -0.44 -22.22 -31.12
C ARG A 124 -0.37 -23.74 -31.14
#